data_AF-A0A7C4JLR7-F1
#
_entry.id   AF-A0A7C4JLR7-F1
#
_cell.length_a   1.000
_cell.length_b   1.000
_cell.length_c   1.000
_cell.angle_alpha   90.00
_cell.angle_beta   90.00
_cell.angle_gamma   90.00
#
_symmetry.space_group_name_H-M   'P 1'
#
loop_
_entity.id
_entity.type
_entity.pdbx_description
1 polymer ?
#
loop_
_entity_poly.entity_id
_entity_poly.type
_entity_poly.pdbx_seq_one_letter_code
_entity_poly.pdbx_strand_id
1 'polypeptide(L)'
;MENTDEEKNRSGVCSIREAFINILLNYINSRGTMLLSLLKASGMDKLKIELRGLRRYFNGECGYEKFDELYFDLKKNTNILDVMGGFIELYDEYIVVTKELLNNLVNLVKSN
;
A
#
# COMPACT_ATOMS: atom_id res chain seq x y z
N MET A 1 14.15 -29.20 13.95
CA MET A 1 12.83 -28.92 14.55
C MET A 1 12.75 -27.41 14.65
N GLU A 2 11.91 -26.68 13.95
CA GLU A 2 10.76 -27.01 13.12
C GLU A 2 10.47 -25.74 12.29
N ASN A 3 10.43 -25.87 10.96
CA ASN A 3 9.89 -24.85 10.06
C ASN A 3 8.37 -24.90 10.17
N THR A 4 7.73 -23.80 10.51
CA THR A 4 6.32 -23.49 10.25
C THR A 4 6.19 -21.98 10.47
N ASP A 5 6.20 -21.09 9.47
CA ASP A 5 5.36 -21.08 8.26
C ASP A 5 3.97 -21.64 8.54
N GLU A 6 3.28 -21.04 9.51
CA GLU A 6 1.82 -21.12 9.57
C GLU A 6 1.22 -20.21 8.50
N GLU A 7 1.38 -20.62 7.24
CA GLU A 7 0.40 -20.37 6.19
C GLU A 7 -0.94 -21.00 6.62
N LYS A 8 -1.76 -20.24 7.34
CA LYS A 8 -3.14 -20.62 7.60
C LYS A 8 -3.97 -20.43 6.34
N ASN A 9 -3.93 -21.47 5.52
CA ASN A 9 -4.83 -21.75 4.41
C ASN A 9 -6.30 -21.81 4.90
N ARG A 10 -7.10 -20.79 4.56
CA ARG A 10 -8.57 -20.87 4.49
C ARG A 10 -9.05 -20.11 3.24
N SER A 11 -9.38 -20.88 2.20
CA SER A 11 -10.20 -20.53 1.02
C SER A 11 -10.15 -19.08 0.51
N GLY A 12 -9.33 -18.82 -0.52
CA GLY A 12 -9.27 -17.52 -1.23
C GLY A 12 -8.05 -16.67 -0.84
N VAL A 13 -6.86 -17.30 -0.82
CA VAL A 13 -5.62 -16.75 -0.26
C VAL A 13 -5.14 -15.54 -1.05
N CYS A 14 -5.53 -14.34 -0.63
CA CYS A 14 -4.79 -13.12 -0.92
C CYS A 14 -3.76 -12.91 0.20
N SER A 15 -2.53 -12.59 -0.16
CA SER A 15 -1.47 -12.25 0.79
C SER A 15 -1.69 -10.87 1.43
N ILE A 16 -1.19 -10.67 2.64
CA ILE A 16 -1.23 -9.37 3.34
C ILE A 16 -0.64 -8.22 2.49
N ARG A 17 0.38 -8.55 1.68
CA ARG A 17 1.00 -7.63 0.72
C ARG A 17 0.03 -7.24 -0.39
N GLU A 18 -0.61 -8.21 -1.03
CA GLU A 18 -1.59 -7.96 -2.08
C GLU A 18 -2.79 -7.15 -1.55
N ALA A 19 -3.26 -7.48 -0.34
CA ALA A 19 -4.31 -6.74 0.33
C ALA A 19 -3.97 -5.25 0.49
N PHE A 20 -2.77 -4.96 1.01
CA PHE A 20 -2.30 -3.59 1.16
C PHE A 20 -2.12 -2.87 -0.18
N ILE A 21 -1.55 -3.56 -1.19
CA ILE A 21 -1.37 -3.00 -2.52
C ILE A 21 -2.71 -2.65 -3.16
N ASN A 22 -3.74 -3.50 -3.01
CA ASN A 22 -5.09 -3.22 -3.53
C ASN A 22 -5.69 -1.96 -2.89
N ILE A 23 -5.56 -1.79 -1.57
CA ILE A 23 -6.00 -0.58 -0.86
C ILE A 23 -5.27 0.65 -1.39
N LEU A 24 -3.96 0.54 -1.59
CA LEU A 24 -3.15 1.63 -2.16
C LEU A 24 -3.59 1.95 -3.59
N LEU A 25 -3.80 0.96 -4.45
CA LEU A 25 -4.25 1.17 -5.83
C LEU A 25 -5.63 1.84 -5.88
N ASN A 26 -6.56 1.46 -5.01
CA ASN A 26 -7.86 2.13 -4.88
C ASN A 26 -7.71 3.60 -4.46
N TYR A 27 -6.82 3.88 -3.50
CA TYR A 27 -6.49 5.25 -3.11
C TYR A 27 -5.87 6.05 -4.27
N ILE A 28 -4.92 5.47 -5.00
CA ILE A 28 -4.25 6.09 -6.14
C ILE A 28 -5.19 6.29 -7.33
N ASN A 29 -6.12 5.39 -7.60
CA ASN A 29 -7.15 5.59 -8.62
C ASN A 29 -8.00 6.83 -8.32
N SER A 30 -8.34 7.03 -7.04
CA SER A 30 -9.16 8.17 -6.61
C SER A 30 -8.39 9.50 -6.50
N ARG A 31 -7.13 9.48 -6.07
CA ARG A 31 -6.37 10.70 -5.68
C ARG A 31 -5.05 10.89 -6.41
N GLY A 32 -4.52 9.86 -7.05
CA GLY A 32 -3.14 9.79 -7.52
C GLY A 32 -2.77 10.87 -8.53
N THR A 33 -3.65 11.19 -9.48
CA THR A 33 -3.37 12.27 -10.46
C THR A 33 -3.21 13.62 -9.78
N MET A 34 -4.06 13.95 -8.80
CA MET A 34 -3.95 15.20 -8.04
C MET A 34 -2.67 15.23 -7.21
N LEU A 35 -2.37 14.14 -6.50
CA LEU A 35 -1.17 14.03 -5.67
C LEU A 35 0.12 14.16 -6.50
N LEU A 36 0.17 13.51 -7.66
CA LEU A 36 1.30 13.60 -8.58
C LEU A 36 1.49 15.03 -9.12
N SER A 37 0.41 15.72 -9.47
CA SER A 37 0.48 17.12 -9.91
C SER A 37 0.99 18.04 -8.79
N LEU A 38 0.51 17.85 -7.55
CA LEU A 38 0.99 18.62 -6.39
C LEU A 38 2.48 18.37 -6.14
N LEU A 39 2.90 17.10 -6.21
CA LEU A 39 4.29 16.72 -5.99
C LEU A 39 5.23 17.29 -7.07
N LYS A 40 4.79 17.30 -8.33
CA LYS A 40 5.51 17.95 -9.45
C LYS A 40 5.59 19.46 -9.26
N ALA A 41 4.50 20.10 -8.84
CA ALA A 41 4.46 21.55 -8.62
C ALA A 41 5.32 21.99 -7.41
N SER A 42 5.43 21.17 -6.37
CA SER A 42 6.25 21.47 -5.19
C SER A 42 7.74 21.17 -5.39
N GLY A 43 8.12 20.47 -6.46
CA GLY A 43 9.51 20.03 -6.69
C GLY A 43 9.97 18.92 -5.74
N MET A 44 9.06 18.28 -5.00
CA MET A 44 9.40 17.20 -4.07
C MET A 44 9.54 15.86 -4.80
N ASP A 45 10.38 14.97 -4.26
CA ASP A 45 10.60 13.64 -4.82
C ASP A 45 9.89 12.52 -4.05
N LYS A 46 9.33 12.83 -2.88
CA LYS A 46 8.63 11.86 -2.02
C LYS A 46 7.33 12.46 -1.49
N LEU A 47 6.32 11.63 -1.40
CA LEU A 47 5.01 11.96 -0.84
C LEU A 47 4.77 11.14 0.42
N LYS A 48 4.39 11.82 1.50
CA LYS A 48 3.83 11.21 2.71
C LYS A 48 2.34 10.97 2.50
N ILE A 49 1.88 9.75 2.73
CA ILE A 49 0.45 9.39 2.71
C ILE A 49 0.06 8.89 4.09
N GLU A 50 -0.79 9.65 4.78
CA GLU A 50 -1.34 9.28 6.08
C GLU A 50 -2.19 7.99 5.98
N LEU A 51 -2.00 7.06 6.90
CA LEU A 51 -2.76 5.80 6.93
C LEU A 51 -4.26 6.05 7.06
N ARG A 52 -4.67 7.11 7.77
CA ARG A 52 -6.08 7.52 7.86
C ARG A 52 -6.70 7.80 6.49
N GLY A 53 -5.90 8.23 5.52
CA GLY A 53 -6.33 8.39 4.13
C GLY A 53 -6.59 7.05 3.45
N LEU A 54 -5.73 6.06 3.68
CA LEU A 54 -5.84 4.70 3.12
C LEU A 54 -6.99 3.91 3.73
N ARG A 55 -7.28 4.08 5.04
CA ARG A 55 -8.38 3.40 5.75
C ARG A 55 -9.73 3.51 5.05
N ARG A 56 -9.98 4.61 4.32
CA ARG A 56 -11.25 4.85 3.60
C ARG A 56 -11.43 3.99 2.35
N TYR A 57 -10.35 3.36 1.89
CA TYR A 57 -10.30 2.51 0.69
C TYR A 57 -10.18 1.03 1.05
N PHE A 58 -10.24 0.70 2.35
CA PHE A 58 -10.26 -0.66 2.86
C PHE A 58 -11.70 -1.16 2.92
N ASN A 59 -11.98 -2.30 2.29
CA ASN A 59 -13.31 -2.89 2.19
C ASN A 59 -13.42 -4.27 2.87
N GLY A 60 -12.49 -4.61 3.77
CA GLY A 60 -12.37 -5.95 4.31
C GLY A 60 -11.67 -6.87 3.30
N GLU A 61 -10.44 -7.25 3.60
CA GLU A 61 -9.58 -7.99 2.67
C GLU A 61 -8.81 -9.06 3.44
N CYS A 62 -8.73 -10.26 2.85
CA CYS A 62 -7.77 -11.30 3.24
C CYS A 62 -7.87 -11.70 4.73
N GLY A 63 -9.11 -11.74 5.24
CA GLY A 63 -9.43 -12.12 6.63
C GLY A 63 -9.35 -10.98 7.65
N TYR A 64 -8.91 -9.79 7.25
CA TYR A 64 -8.86 -8.63 8.13
C TYR A 64 -10.19 -7.86 8.12
N GLU A 65 -10.70 -7.55 9.31
CA GLU A 65 -11.89 -6.69 9.50
C GLU A 65 -11.52 -5.21 9.68
N LYS A 66 -10.25 -4.94 10.02
CA LYS A 66 -9.74 -3.58 10.23
C LYS A 66 -8.43 -3.37 9.47
N PHE A 67 -8.32 -2.21 8.84
CA PHE A 67 -7.09 -1.76 8.18
C PHE A 67 -5.88 -1.79 9.12
N ASP A 68 -6.07 -1.38 10.38
CA ASP A 68 -4.96 -1.26 11.33
C ASP A 68 -4.34 -2.61 11.67
N GLU A 69 -5.14 -3.67 11.71
CA GLU A 69 -4.67 -5.04 11.96
C GLU A 69 -3.83 -5.53 10.77
N LEU A 70 -4.32 -5.33 9.54
CA LEU A 70 -3.61 -5.64 8.30
C LEU A 70 -2.30 -4.88 8.20
N TYR A 71 -2.31 -3.58 8.46
CA TYR A 71 -1.11 -2.75 8.35
C TYR A 71 -0.07 -3.09 9.42
N PHE A 72 -0.52 -3.37 10.65
CA PHE A 72 0.36 -3.78 11.74
C PHE A 72 1.08 -5.09 11.41
N ASP A 73 0.35 -6.10 10.93
CA ASP A 73 0.94 -7.38 10.55
C ASP A 73 1.85 -7.24 9.32
N LEU A 74 1.55 -6.34 8.38
CA LEU A 74 2.45 -6.04 7.25
C LEU A 74 3.77 -5.49 7.76
N LYS A 75 3.71 -4.49 8.66
CA LYS A 75 4.89 -3.79 9.17
C LYS A 75 5.76 -4.66 10.09
N LYS A 76 5.18 -5.65 10.79
CA LYS A 76 5.95 -6.63 11.57
C LYS A 76 7.00 -7.37 10.72
N ASN A 77 6.68 -7.61 9.45
CA ASN A 77 7.52 -8.40 8.55
C ASN A 77 8.52 -7.53 7.78
N THR A 78 8.26 -6.23 7.63
CA THR A 78 9.18 -5.32 6.93
C THR A 78 8.84 -3.84 7.21
N ASN A 79 9.85 -2.97 7.17
CA ASN A 79 9.65 -1.52 7.11
C ASN A 79 9.67 -0.97 5.68
N ILE A 80 9.98 -1.83 4.69
CA ILE A 80 10.07 -1.46 3.27
C ILE A 80 9.28 -2.48 2.46
N LEU A 81 8.29 -2.02 1.71
CA LEU A 81 7.51 -2.83 0.81
C LEU A 81 7.94 -2.60 -0.64
N ASP A 82 8.41 -3.65 -1.31
CA ASP A 82 8.60 -3.62 -2.76
C ASP A 82 7.23 -3.56 -3.45
N VAL A 83 7.04 -2.61 -4.36
CA VAL A 83 5.84 -2.48 -5.19
C VAL A 83 6.26 -2.09 -6.60
N MET A 84 6.03 -2.98 -7.56
CA MET A 84 6.22 -2.72 -9.00
C MET A 84 7.61 -2.14 -9.35
N GLY A 85 8.68 -2.69 -8.75
CA GLY A 85 10.05 -2.22 -9.00
C GLY A 85 10.41 -0.90 -8.29
N GLY A 86 9.53 -0.39 -7.43
CA GLY A 86 9.80 0.69 -6.48
C GLY A 86 9.63 0.23 -5.04
N PHE A 87 9.85 1.15 -4.09
CA PHE A 87 9.74 0.86 -2.66
C PHE A 87 8.80 1.84 -1.96
N ILE A 88 8.08 1.33 -0.97
CA ILE A 88 7.27 2.09 -0.04
C ILE A 88 7.87 1.94 1.35
N GLU A 89 8.22 3.05 1.99
CA GLU A 89 8.68 3.05 3.38
C GLU A 89 7.45 3.09 4.31
N LEU A 90 7.40 2.18 5.28
CA LEU A 90 6.27 1.98 6.20
C LEU A 90 6.57 2.60 7.57
N TYR A 91 5.75 3.56 8.00
CA TYR A 91 5.81 4.19 9.32
C TYR A 91 4.53 3.91 10.11
N ASP A 92 4.52 4.21 11.42
CA ASP A 92 3.37 3.88 12.28
C ASP A 92 2.08 4.58 11.86
N GLU A 93 2.17 5.79 11.30
CA GLU A 93 1.00 6.62 10.98
C GLU A 93 0.89 6.98 9.49
N TYR A 94 1.91 6.66 8.69
CA TYR A 94 1.96 7.01 7.27
C TYR A 94 2.84 6.04 6.48
N ILE A 95 2.74 6.13 5.17
CA ILE A 95 3.73 5.57 4.23
C ILE A 95 4.43 6.68 3.47
N VAL A 96 5.60 6.39 2.92
CA VAL A 96 6.31 7.28 1.99
C VAL A 96 6.44 6.60 0.64
N VAL A 97 6.02 7.31 -0.40
CA VAL A 97 6.05 6.85 -1.80
C VAL A 97 6.87 7.84 -2.62
N THR A 98 7.79 7.34 -3.46
CA THR A 98 8.57 8.21 -4.36
C THR A 98 7.70 8.75 -5.50
N LYS A 99 8.10 9.89 -6.06
CA LYS A 99 7.46 10.50 -7.24
C LYS A 99 7.42 9.53 -8.43
N GLU A 100 8.48 8.77 -8.62
CA GLU A 100 8.59 7.74 -9.66
C GLU A 100 7.57 6.63 -9.44
N LEU A 101 7.54 6.03 -8.25
CA LEU A 101 6.57 4.98 -7.93
C LEU A 101 5.13 5.50 -8.03
N LEU A 102 4.85 6.70 -7.52
CA LEU A 102 3.54 7.33 -7.65
C LEU A 102 3.13 7.51 -9.12
N ASN A 103 4.05 7.95 -9.98
CA ASN A 103 3.80 8.07 -11.41
C ASN A 103 3.49 6.72 -12.07
N ASN A 104 4.23 5.66 -11.71
CA ASN A 104 4.00 4.31 -12.20
C ASN A 104 2.63 3.77 -11.78
N LEU A 105 2.26 3.93 -10.51
CA LEU A 105 0.97 3.51 -9.97
C LEU A 105 -0.19 4.29 -10.62
N VAL A 106 -0.04 5.60 -10.84
CA VAL A 106 -1.04 6.42 -11.54
C VAL A 106 -1.26 5.96 -12.98
N ASN A 107 -0.18 5.59 -13.68
CA ASN A 107 -0.29 5.09 -15.05
C ASN A 107 -0.96 3.71 -15.07
N LEU A 108 -0.61 2.82 -14.14
CA LEU A 108 -1.23 1.50 -14.02
C LEU A 108 -2.75 1.60 -13.86
N VAL A 109 -3.24 2.42 -12.93
CA VAL A 109 -4.69 2.52 -12.64
C VAL A 109 -5.48 3.23 -13.74
N LYS A 110 -4.82 3.95 -14.65
CA LYS A 110 -5.46 4.58 -15.82
C LYS A 110 -5.53 3.67 -17.04
N SER A 111 -4.70 2.63 -17.10
CA SER A 111 -4.65 1.69 -18.20
C SER A 111 -5.65 0.53 -18.06
N ASN A 112 -6.30 0.42 -16.90
CA ASN A 112 -7.41 -0.50 -16.61
C ASN A 112 -8.73 0.26 -16.63
#